data_AF-A0A0E3P446-F1
#
_entry.id   AF-A0A0E3P446-F1
#
_cell.length_a   1.000
_cell.length_b   1.000
_cell.length_c   1.000
_cell.angle_alpha   90.00
_cell.angle_beta   90.00
_cell.angle_gamma   90.00
#
_symmetry.space_group_name_H-M   'P 1'
#
loop_
_entity.id
_entity.type
_entity.pdbx_description
1 polymer ?
#
loop_
_entity_poly.entity_id
_entity_poly.type
_entity_poly.pdbx_seq_one_letter_code
_entity_poly.pdbx_strand_id
1 'polypeptide(L)'
;MKKKEYDFDTEIKNYLAQKGYVRRRQLIEDLMKAHKNERGYSLKSINRKLDNLINHGIIISLKHSDFGKLGIEDADKRASYLTLKNISKIKEHMDKILKRLASEEPIKQKMALKEIALYEQVYVLTPEQLDLVVKQFDKGIDKGTIDDDLANTLLLLLYTYILKKCIEPTNKAKTIDLLVKLLDKYPVPVSTHVNLRTHIIYLLGHYGHKAVIERFMEDARTLKDPFSVENVYNTEYTANLIEEHREELYKLEEELAIEGKDNALRFVSNIRTQALINLGLHENPYTKGKKEVDDSW
;
A
#
# COMPACT_ATOMS: atom_id res chain seq x y z
N MET A 1 2.59 -33.69 21.10
CA MET A 1 2.45 -32.35 20.50
C MET A 1 1.02 -31.88 20.66
N LYS A 2 0.76 -30.87 21.50
CA LYS A 2 -0.57 -30.25 21.61
C LYS A 2 -0.84 -29.48 20.32
N LYS A 3 -1.92 -29.83 19.60
CA LYS A 3 -2.46 -28.99 18.54
C LYS A 3 -2.68 -27.59 19.12
N LYS A 4 -2.10 -26.55 18.51
CA LYS A 4 -2.54 -25.18 18.76
C LYS A 4 -4.01 -25.15 18.31
N GLU A 5 -4.93 -25.25 19.26
CA GLU A 5 -6.31 -24.84 19.03
C GLU A 5 -6.23 -23.33 18.75
N TYR A 6 -6.16 -22.97 17.47
CA TYR A 6 -6.41 -21.59 17.09
C TYR A 6 -7.87 -21.33 17.46
N ASP A 7 -8.06 -20.44 18.43
CA ASP A 7 -9.38 -19.95 18.76
C ASP A 7 -9.92 -19.22 17.54
N PHE A 8 -10.90 -19.85 16.88
CA PHE A 8 -11.54 -19.33 15.67
C PHE A 8 -12.04 -17.89 15.90
N ASP A 9 -12.55 -17.59 17.10
CA ASP A 9 -13.05 -16.25 17.41
C ASP A 9 -11.93 -15.21 17.38
N THR A 10 -10.77 -15.54 17.94
CA THR A 10 -9.57 -14.70 17.91
C THR A 10 -9.04 -14.53 16.48
N GLU A 11 -9.04 -15.60 15.68
CA GLU A 11 -8.62 -15.56 14.27
C GLU A 11 -9.51 -14.62 13.46
N ILE A 12 -10.84 -14.76 13.56
CA ILE A 12 -11.79 -13.89 12.85
C ILE A 12 -11.65 -12.43 13.29
N LYS A 13 -11.47 -12.18 14.60
CA LYS A 13 -11.26 -10.82 15.11
C LYS A 13 -10.02 -10.20 14.50
N ASN A 14 -8.90 -10.90 14.51
CA ASN A 14 -7.63 -10.41 13.95
C ASN A 14 -7.73 -10.17 12.45
N TYR A 15 -8.35 -11.12 11.73
CA TYR A 15 -8.55 -10.99 10.28
C TYR A 15 -9.38 -9.74 9.95
N LEU A 16 -10.54 -9.57 10.59
CA LEU A 16 -11.41 -8.42 10.36
C LEU A 16 -10.80 -7.12 10.84
N ALA A 17 -10.00 -7.14 11.90
CA ALA A 17 -9.30 -5.97 12.39
C ALA A 17 -8.19 -5.50 11.41
N GLN A 18 -7.51 -6.43 10.75
CA GLN A 18 -6.49 -6.12 9.75
C GLN A 18 -7.07 -5.65 8.42
N LYS A 19 -8.18 -6.25 7.97
CA LYS A 19 -8.84 -5.95 6.69
C LYS A 19 -9.91 -4.85 6.81
N GLY A 20 -10.40 -4.56 8.02
CA GLY A 20 -11.50 -3.63 8.28
C GLY A 20 -12.87 -4.25 8.00
N TYR A 21 -13.08 -4.65 6.75
CA TYR A 21 -14.27 -5.37 6.29
C TYR A 21 -13.92 -6.35 5.18
N VAL A 22 -14.71 -7.41 5.01
CA VAL A 22 -14.47 -8.41 3.97
C VAL A 22 -15.79 -9.01 3.51
N ARG A 23 -15.90 -9.35 2.21
CA ARG A 23 -17.05 -10.14 1.72
C ARG A 23 -17.09 -11.46 2.48
N ARG A 24 -18.26 -11.85 2.98
CA ARG A 24 -18.41 -13.12 3.70
C ARG A 24 -17.86 -14.31 2.93
N ARG A 25 -18.11 -14.34 1.61
CA ARG A 25 -17.59 -15.38 0.72
C ARG A 25 -16.06 -15.41 0.69
N GLN A 26 -15.42 -14.25 0.54
CA GLN A 26 -13.95 -14.15 0.53
C GLN A 26 -13.34 -14.60 1.85
N LEU A 27 -13.90 -14.19 2.99
CA LEU A 27 -13.44 -14.64 4.30
C LEU A 27 -13.46 -16.16 4.43
N ILE A 28 -14.55 -16.79 3.98
CA ILE A 28 -14.68 -18.25 4.01
C ILE A 28 -13.63 -18.91 3.12
N GLU A 29 -13.42 -18.40 1.90
CA GLU A 29 -12.43 -18.92 0.96
C GLU A 29 -11.01 -18.81 1.53
N ASP A 30 -10.68 -17.68 2.15
CA ASP A 30 -9.37 -17.46 2.78
C ASP A 30 -9.13 -18.41 3.96
N LEU A 31 -10.12 -18.59 4.83
CA LEU A 31 -10.03 -19.52 5.98
C LEU A 31 -9.90 -20.97 5.51
N MET A 32 -10.66 -21.38 4.48
CA MET A 32 -10.58 -22.73 3.91
C MET A 32 -9.21 -22.98 3.26
N LYS A 33 -8.63 -21.96 2.63
CA LYS A 33 -7.30 -22.04 2.01
C LYS A 33 -6.20 -22.12 3.07
N ALA A 34 -6.28 -21.31 4.13
CA ALA A 34 -5.30 -21.28 5.22
C ALA A 34 -5.31 -22.57 6.05
N HIS A 35 -6.49 -23.14 6.30
CA HIS A 35 -6.69 -24.32 7.14
C HIS A 35 -7.06 -25.57 6.31
N LYS A 36 -6.39 -25.75 5.17
CA LYS A 36 -6.67 -26.87 4.25
C LYS A 36 -6.54 -28.20 4.99
N ASN A 37 -7.59 -29.02 4.92
CA ASN A 37 -7.71 -30.33 5.58
C ASN A 37 -7.78 -30.30 7.13
N GLU A 38 -7.92 -29.13 7.77
CA GLU A 38 -8.11 -29.07 9.21
C GLU A 38 -9.56 -29.33 9.64
N ARG A 39 -9.74 -30.13 10.69
CA ARG A 39 -11.07 -30.41 11.25
C ARG A 39 -11.66 -29.12 11.84
N GLY A 40 -12.88 -28.79 11.41
CA GLY A 40 -13.60 -27.61 11.91
C GLY A 40 -13.56 -26.39 10.97
N TYR A 41 -12.86 -26.48 9.83
CA TYR A 41 -12.76 -25.45 8.80
C TYR A 41 -13.45 -25.84 7.47
N SER A 42 -14.48 -26.70 7.53
CA SER A 42 -15.36 -26.91 6.38
C SER A 42 -16.31 -25.72 6.18
N LEU A 43 -16.77 -25.48 4.95
CA LEU A 43 -17.73 -24.43 4.60
C LEU A 43 -18.91 -24.35 5.58
N LYS A 44 -19.51 -25.49 5.92
CA LYS A 44 -20.64 -25.58 6.86
C LYS A 44 -20.22 -25.19 8.29
N SER A 45 -19.03 -25.61 8.72
CA SER A 45 -18.52 -25.31 10.07
C SER A 45 -18.19 -23.84 10.22
N ILE A 46 -17.50 -23.26 9.23
CA ILE A 46 -17.15 -21.83 9.20
C ILE A 46 -18.42 -20.98 9.23
N ASN A 47 -19.40 -21.28 8.36
CA ASN A 47 -20.67 -20.55 8.35
C ASN A 47 -21.36 -20.57 9.72
N ARG A 48 -21.48 -21.75 10.34
CA ARG A 48 -22.08 -21.87 11.68
C ARG A 48 -21.34 -21.04 12.74
N LYS A 49 -20.00 -21.05 12.71
CA LYS A 49 -19.20 -20.27 13.66
C LYS A 49 -19.32 -18.76 13.40
N LEU A 50 -19.32 -18.32 12.13
CA LEU A 50 -19.56 -16.93 11.76
C LEU A 50 -20.96 -16.47 12.19
N ASP A 51 -21.99 -17.29 12.01
CA ASP A 51 -23.35 -16.97 12.45
C ASP A 51 -23.43 -16.86 13.97
N ASN A 52 -22.71 -17.72 14.71
CA ASN A 52 -22.57 -17.57 16.15
C ASN A 52 -21.93 -16.22 16.51
N LEU A 53 -20.83 -15.82 15.86
CA LEU A 53 -20.18 -14.53 16.12
C LEU A 53 -21.10 -13.34 15.82
N ILE A 54 -21.94 -13.44 14.78
CA ILE A 54 -22.97 -12.43 14.46
C ILE A 54 -24.04 -12.38 15.56
N ASN A 55 -24.56 -13.53 15.96
CA ASN A 55 -25.61 -13.64 16.99
C ASN A 55 -25.14 -13.12 18.36
N HIS A 56 -23.87 -13.34 18.72
CA HIS A 56 -23.26 -12.78 19.92
C HIS A 56 -22.90 -11.29 19.78
N GLY A 57 -23.09 -10.70 18.60
CA GLY A 57 -22.75 -9.31 18.32
C GLY A 57 -21.26 -9.02 18.39
N ILE A 58 -20.40 -10.00 18.13
CA ILE A 58 -18.95 -9.79 18.03
C ILE A 58 -18.64 -9.16 16.67
N ILE A 59 -19.27 -9.68 15.62
CA ILE A 59 -19.21 -9.16 14.25
C ILE A 59 -20.60 -8.76 13.78
N ILE A 60 -20.67 -7.93 12.75
CA ILE A 60 -21.92 -7.51 12.11
C ILE A 60 -21.86 -7.79 10.61
N SER A 61 -23.02 -8.05 10.03
CA SER A 61 -23.22 -8.18 8.59
C SER A 61 -23.67 -6.84 8.03
N LEU A 62 -22.86 -6.27 7.14
CA LEU A 62 -23.15 -5.05 6.40
C LEU A 62 -23.90 -5.43 5.12
N LYS A 63 -25.02 -4.77 4.89
CA LYS A 63 -25.79 -4.86 3.64
C LYS A 63 -25.47 -3.67 2.74
N HIS A 64 -25.92 -3.70 1.49
CA HIS A 64 -25.70 -2.62 0.52
C HIS A 64 -26.09 -1.22 1.05
N SER A 65 -27.13 -1.11 1.90
CA SER A 65 -27.51 0.15 2.55
C SER A 65 -26.46 0.75 3.49
N ASP A 66 -25.53 -0.08 3.99
CA ASP A 66 -24.46 0.33 4.90
C ASP A 66 -23.13 0.56 4.19
N PHE A 67 -23.00 0.19 2.92
CA PHE A 67 -21.75 0.27 2.16
C PHE A 67 -21.22 1.69 2.08
N GLY A 68 -22.09 2.66 1.78
CA GLY A 68 -21.71 4.07 1.70
C GLY A 68 -21.19 4.66 3.02
N LYS A 69 -21.53 4.08 4.19
CA LYS A 69 -21.03 4.57 5.48
C LYS A 69 -19.56 4.21 5.74
N LEU A 70 -19.05 3.22 5.02
CA LEU A 70 -17.72 2.64 5.19
C LEU A 70 -16.86 2.73 3.92
N GLY A 71 -17.33 3.47 2.90
CA GLY A 71 -16.61 3.64 1.63
C GLY A 71 -16.48 2.35 0.84
N ILE A 72 -17.46 1.43 0.93
CA ILE A 72 -17.44 0.16 0.18
C ILE A 72 -18.02 0.41 -1.22
N GLU A 73 -17.16 0.39 -2.24
CA GLU A 73 -17.57 0.45 -3.65
C GLU A 73 -17.81 -0.96 -4.20
N ASP A 74 -19.04 -1.46 -4.06
CA ASP A 74 -19.47 -2.75 -4.60
C ASP A 74 -20.80 -2.62 -5.32
N ALA A 75 -20.80 -2.92 -6.63
CA ALA A 75 -22.00 -2.86 -7.47
C ALA A 75 -22.98 -4.01 -7.20
N ASP A 76 -22.53 -5.11 -6.58
CA ASP A 76 -23.39 -6.24 -6.25
C ASP A 76 -24.28 -5.93 -5.03
N LYS A 77 -25.54 -5.61 -5.29
CA LYS A 77 -26.56 -5.35 -4.26
C LYS A 77 -26.85 -6.56 -3.36
N ARG A 78 -26.41 -7.76 -3.74
CA ARG A 78 -26.55 -8.99 -2.95
C ARG A 78 -25.32 -9.28 -2.09
N ALA A 79 -24.24 -8.52 -2.25
CA ALA A 79 -23.03 -8.71 -1.46
C ALA A 79 -23.32 -8.47 0.03
N SER A 80 -22.65 -9.28 0.86
CA SER A 80 -22.65 -9.13 2.31
C SER A 80 -21.23 -9.08 2.80
N TYR A 81 -20.92 -8.02 3.55
CA TYR A 81 -19.63 -7.83 4.18
C TYR A 81 -19.72 -8.10 5.67
N LEU A 82 -18.63 -8.56 6.27
CA LEU A 82 -18.49 -8.77 7.70
C LEU A 82 -17.47 -7.76 8.25
N THR A 83 -17.75 -7.22 9.43
CA THR A 83 -16.84 -6.35 10.19
C THR A 83 -17.09 -6.48 11.70
N LEU A 84 -16.23 -5.92 12.55
CA LEU A 84 -16.39 -5.92 14.00
C LEU A 84 -17.53 -4.98 14.44
N LYS A 85 -18.31 -5.35 15.45
CA LYS A 85 -19.46 -4.53 15.90
C LYS A 85 -19.07 -3.13 16.37
N ASN A 86 -17.92 -3.00 17.04
CA ASN A 86 -17.48 -1.73 17.62
C ASN A 86 -16.80 -0.79 16.60
N ILE A 87 -16.71 -1.19 15.33
CA ILE A 87 -16.00 -0.44 14.30
C ILE A 87 -16.58 0.97 14.10
N SER A 88 -17.90 1.15 14.28
CA SER A 88 -18.54 2.47 14.13
C SER A 88 -18.08 3.47 15.19
N LYS A 89 -17.99 3.04 16.45
CA LYS A 89 -17.48 3.88 17.56
C LYS A 89 -16.02 4.25 17.35
N ILE A 90 -15.20 3.28 16.90
CA ILE A 90 -13.79 3.54 16.61
C ILE A 90 -13.66 4.47 15.40
N LYS A 91 -14.49 4.29 14.36
CA LYS A 91 -14.55 5.21 13.21
C LYS A 91 -14.85 6.63 13.65
N GLU A 92 -15.88 6.84 14.47
CA GLU A 92 -16.24 8.18 14.98
C GLU A 92 -15.11 8.81 15.80
N HIS A 93 -14.38 8.00 16.59
CA HIS A 93 -13.19 8.45 17.29
C HIS A 93 -12.08 8.85 16.31
N MET A 94 -11.76 7.99 15.34
CA MET A 94 -10.75 8.26 14.31
C MET A 94 -11.09 9.49 13.46
N ASP A 95 -12.37 9.70 13.12
CA ASP A 95 -12.84 10.90 12.42
C ASP A 95 -12.53 12.18 13.20
N LYS A 96 -12.61 12.15 14.55
CA LYS A 96 -12.23 13.28 15.41
C LYS A 96 -10.72 13.44 15.49
N ILE A 97 -9.97 12.35 15.57
CA ILE A 97 -8.49 12.35 15.66
C ILE A 97 -7.87 12.86 14.36
N LEU A 98 -8.32 12.40 13.19
CA LEU A 98 -7.83 12.84 11.89
C LEU A 98 -8.05 14.34 11.65
N LYS A 99 -9.17 14.89 12.14
CA LYS A 99 -9.39 16.35 12.11
C LYS A 99 -8.34 17.13 12.90
N ARG A 100 -7.71 16.54 13.93
CA ARG A 100 -6.62 17.17 14.70
C ARG A 100 -5.29 17.21 13.94
N LEU A 101 -5.11 16.43 12.87
CA LEU A 101 -3.94 16.58 12.01
C LEU A 101 -3.90 17.97 11.35
N ALA A 102 -5.07 18.58 11.12
CA ALA A 102 -5.19 19.94 10.60
C ALA A 102 -4.90 21.05 11.62
N SER A 103 -4.53 20.69 12.86
CA SER A 103 -4.15 21.64 13.90
C SER A 103 -2.84 22.34 13.54
N GLU A 104 -2.75 23.65 13.79
CA GLU A 104 -1.50 24.40 13.63
C GLU A 104 -0.47 24.07 14.73
N GLU A 105 -0.92 23.50 15.85
CA GLU A 105 -0.04 23.07 16.95
C GLU A 105 0.62 21.70 16.65
N PRO A 106 1.97 21.62 16.55
CA PRO A 106 2.67 20.37 16.22
C PRO A 106 2.45 19.25 17.25
N ILE A 107 2.30 19.60 18.53
CA ILE A 107 2.03 18.63 19.60
C ILE A 107 0.70 17.90 19.36
N LYS A 108 -0.34 18.62 18.90
CA LYS A 108 -1.65 18.01 18.60
C LYS A 108 -1.57 17.07 17.40
N GLN A 109 -0.80 17.42 16.38
CA GLN A 109 -0.56 16.56 15.22
C GLN A 109 0.17 15.27 15.64
N LYS A 110 1.25 15.40 16.42
CA LYS A 110 2.01 14.26 16.94
C LYS A 110 1.15 13.32 17.78
N MET A 111 0.32 13.87 18.67
CA MET A 111 -0.60 13.07 19.49
C MET A 111 -1.67 12.38 18.64
N ALA A 112 -2.17 13.03 17.58
CA ALA A 112 -3.11 12.41 16.66
C ALA A 112 -2.48 11.23 15.90
N LEU A 113 -1.25 11.37 15.39
CA LEU A 113 -0.51 10.29 14.73
C LEU A 113 -0.25 9.12 15.68
N LYS A 114 0.12 9.40 16.94
CA LYS A 114 0.31 8.36 17.96
C LYS A 114 -0.98 7.59 18.23
N GLU A 115 -2.11 8.29 18.32
CA GLU A 115 -3.41 7.65 18.51
C GLU A 115 -3.81 6.81 17.28
N ILE A 116 -3.57 7.29 16.05
CA ILE A 116 -3.82 6.51 14.82
C ILE A 116 -3.00 5.20 14.85
N ALA A 117 -1.71 5.28 15.19
CA ALA A 117 -0.84 4.11 15.29
C ALA A 117 -1.31 3.12 16.37
N LEU A 118 -1.81 3.61 17.52
CA LEU A 118 -2.35 2.76 18.58
C LEU A 118 -3.53 1.89 18.11
N TYR A 119 -4.36 2.42 17.20
CA TYR A 119 -5.54 1.73 16.69
C TYR A 119 -5.30 0.94 15.40
N GLU A 120 -4.09 0.96 14.83
CA GLU A 120 -3.78 0.34 13.53
C GLU A 120 -4.11 -1.17 13.46
N GLN A 121 -4.01 -1.86 14.61
CA GLN A 121 -4.30 -3.30 14.72
C GLN A 121 -5.77 -3.63 14.88
N VAL A 122 -6.61 -2.64 15.24
CA VAL A 122 -8.03 -2.84 15.60
C VAL A 122 -8.98 -2.04 14.70
N TYR A 123 -8.41 -1.19 13.83
CA TYR A 123 -9.15 -0.33 12.94
C TYR A 123 -8.37 -0.06 11.65
N VAL A 124 -9.12 0.05 10.57
CA VAL A 124 -8.60 0.39 9.25
C VAL A 124 -9.26 1.68 8.81
N LEU A 125 -8.44 2.68 8.46
CA LEU A 125 -8.92 3.93 7.89
C LEU A 125 -9.73 3.66 6.61
N THR A 126 -10.88 4.31 6.51
CA THR A 126 -11.73 4.35 5.31
C THR A 126 -11.11 5.21 4.21
N PRO A 127 -11.48 5.04 2.93
CA PRO A 127 -11.06 5.91 1.83
C PRO A 127 -11.22 7.41 2.14
N GLU A 128 -12.36 7.82 2.71
CA GLU A 128 -12.64 9.22 3.05
C GLU A 128 -11.74 9.75 4.18
N GLN A 129 -11.34 8.87 5.09
CA GLN A 129 -10.38 9.19 6.15
C GLN A 129 -8.97 9.35 5.59
N LEU A 130 -8.58 8.58 4.57
CA LEU A 130 -7.32 8.78 3.85
C LEU A 130 -7.31 10.10 3.08
N ASP A 131 -8.44 10.57 2.55
CA ASP A 131 -8.53 11.92 1.97
C ASP A 131 -8.21 13.02 3.00
N LEU A 132 -8.50 12.80 4.29
CA LEU A 132 -8.12 13.74 5.35
C LEU A 132 -6.61 13.76 5.59
N VAL A 133 -5.93 12.64 5.38
CA VAL A 133 -4.46 12.52 5.43
C VAL A 133 -3.85 13.26 4.24
N VAL A 134 -4.34 13.01 3.03
CA VAL A 134 -3.93 13.70 1.79
C VAL A 134 -4.07 15.21 1.94
N LYS A 135 -5.20 15.70 2.47
CA LYS A 135 -5.44 17.14 2.71
C LYS A 135 -4.44 17.81 3.66
N GLN A 136 -3.74 17.07 4.52
CA GLN A 136 -2.73 17.67 5.40
C GLN A 136 -1.51 18.16 4.64
N PHE A 137 -1.15 17.44 3.57
CA PHE A 137 -0.04 17.83 2.74
C PHE A 137 -0.32 19.12 1.96
N ASP A 138 -1.52 19.27 1.39
CA ASP A 138 -1.92 20.46 0.62
C ASP A 138 -1.73 21.77 1.39
N LYS A 139 -2.03 21.75 2.70
CA LYS A 139 -1.90 22.95 3.54
C LYS A 139 -0.45 23.38 3.75
N GLY A 140 0.49 22.45 3.64
CA GLY A 140 1.90 22.67 4.01
C GLY A 140 2.90 22.59 2.86
N ILE A 141 2.58 21.97 1.73
CA ILE A 141 3.48 21.89 0.57
C ILE A 141 3.58 23.25 -0.13
N ASP A 142 2.46 23.83 -0.54
CA ASP A 142 2.45 25.08 -1.32
C ASP A 142 2.98 26.28 -0.49
N LYS A 143 2.97 26.18 0.84
CA LYS A 143 3.50 27.19 1.77
C LYS A 143 4.90 26.86 2.32
N GLY A 144 5.46 25.70 1.99
CA GLY A 144 6.75 25.23 2.51
C GLY A 144 6.78 24.93 4.02
N THR A 145 5.62 24.77 4.66
CA THR A 145 5.50 24.64 6.13
C THR A 145 5.32 23.21 6.62
N ILE A 146 5.22 22.21 5.73
CA ILE A 146 5.24 20.81 6.16
C ILE A 146 6.68 20.39 6.46
N ASP A 147 6.91 20.06 7.73
CA ASP A 147 8.15 19.49 8.23
C ASP A 147 8.37 18.06 7.69
N ASP A 148 9.64 17.67 7.49
CA ASP A 148 10.00 16.41 6.84
C ASP A 148 9.62 15.18 7.68
N ASP A 149 9.65 15.26 9.03
CA ASP A 149 9.21 14.16 9.90
C ASP A 149 7.70 13.90 9.73
N LEU A 150 6.93 14.99 9.67
CA LEU A 150 5.49 14.92 9.47
C LEU A 150 5.15 14.38 8.07
N ALA A 151 5.83 14.90 7.04
CA ALA A 151 5.66 14.42 5.67
C ALA A 151 5.97 12.92 5.55
N ASN A 152 7.10 12.48 6.12
CA ASN A 152 7.50 11.08 6.12
C ASN A 152 6.50 10.18 6.85
N THR A 153 6.00 10.61 8.00
CA THR A 153 5.02 9.83 8.78
C THR A 153 3.68 9.70 8.06
N LEU A 154 3.17 10.80 7.51
CA LEU A 154 1.91 10.78 6.75
C LEU A 154 2.05 9.97 5.46
N LEU A 155 3.21 10.04 4.79
CA LEU A 155 3.43 9.31 3.56
C LEU A 155 3.57 7.80 3.82
N LEU A 156 4.24 7.41 4.90
CA LEU A 156 4.30 6.01 5.34
C LEU A 156 2.90 5.45 5.62
N LEU A 157 2.01 6.27 6.19
CA LEU A 157 0.61 5.90 6.38
C LEU A 157 -0.09 5.66 5.03
N LEU A 158 0.03 6.58 4.07
CA LEU A 158 -0.54 6.40 2.73
C LEU A 158 0.04 5.17 2.01
N TYR A 159 1.37 4.99 2.06
CA TYR A 159 2.08 3.83 1.53
C TYR A 159 1.50 2.51 2.06
N THR A 160 1.38 2.41 3.39
CA THR A 160 0.85 1.20 4.04
C THR A 160 -0.58 0.92 3.60
N TYR A 161 -1.44 1.94 3.55
CA TYR A 161 -2.84 1.75 3.21
C TYR A 161 -3.04 1.41 1.72
N ILE A 162 -2.40 2.14 0.82
CA ILE A 162 -2.56 1.96 -0.63
C ILE A 162 -1.91 0.64 -1.07
N LEU A 163 -0.63 0.41 -0.73
CA LEU A 163 0.13 -0.72 -1.29
C LEU A 163 0.04 -2.00 -0.47
N LYS A 164 -0.18 -1.93 0.85
CA LYS A 164 -0.23 -3.13 1.71
C LYS A 164 -1.65 -3.53 2.10
N LYS A 165 -2.54 -2.55 2.34
CA LYS A 165 -3.95 -2.82 2.67
C LYS A 165 -4.88 -2.78 1.45
N CYS A 166 -4.42 -2.31 0.30
CA CYS A 166 -5.21 -2.13 -0.92
C CYS A 166 -6.43 -1.22 -0.72
N ILE A 167 -6.27 -0.16 0.08
CA ILE A 167 -7.31 0.84 0.35
C ILE A 167 -6.80 2.19 -0.11
N GLU A 168 -7.47 2.74 -1.12
CA GLU A 168 -7.10 4.00 -1.73
C GLU A 168 -7.97 5.15 -1.21
N PRO A 169 -7.46 6.39 -1.20
CA PRO A 169 -8.30 7.58 -0.99
C PRO A 169 -9.40 7.67 -2.05
N THR A 170 -10.53 8.31 -1.74
CA THR A 170 -11.62 8.42 -2.74
C THR A 170 -11.21 9.28 -3.93
N ASN A 171 -10.40 10.32 -3.69
CA ASN A 171 -9.94 11.20 -4.75
C ASN A 171 -8.52 10.82 -5.23
N LYS A 172 -8.46 9.84 -6.12
CA LYS A 172 -7.21 9.35 -6.71
C LYS A 172 -6.44 10.44 -7.47
N ALA A 173 -7.13 11.22 -8.30
CA ALA A 173 -6.50 12.29 -9.09
C ALA A 173 -5.78 13.30 -8.18
N LYS A 174 -6.46 13.76 -7.13
CA LYS A 174 -5.86 14.67 -6.15
C LYS A 174 -4.69 14.05 -5.39
N THR A 175 -4.76 12.75 -5.11
CA THR A 175 -3.68 12.01 -4.45
C THR A 175 -2.45 11.94 -5.36
N ILE A 176 -2.64 11.67 -6.66
CA ILE A 176 -1.57 11.66 -7.66
C ILE A 176 -0.95 13.06 -7.79
N ASP A 177 -1.75 14.11 -7.94
CA ASP A 177 -1.26 15.49 -8.02
C ASP A 177 -0.40 15.87 -6.81
N LEU A 178 -0.85 15.48 -5.61
CA LEU A 178 -0.09 15.66 -4.38
C LEU A 178 1.26 14.93 -4.43
N LEU A 179 1.28 13.66 -4.86
CA LEU A 179 2.51 12.87 -4.93
C LEU A 179 3.50 13.45 -5.93
N VAL A 180 3.02 13.99 -7.07
CA VAL A 180 3.86 14.71 -8.03
C VAL A 180 4.50 15.93 -7.37
N LYS A 181 3.72 16.77 -6.69
CA LYS A 181 4.25 17.93 -5.94
C LYS A 181 5.28 17.53 -4.88
N LEU A 182 5.04 16.42 -4.18
CA LEU A 182 6.01 15.88 -3.21
C LEU A 182 7.30 15.42 -3.88
N LEU A 183 7.21 14.78 -5.05
CA LEU A 183 8.40 14.36 -5.80
C LEU A 183 9.24 15.56 -6.25
N ASP A 184 8.59 16.66 -6.61
CA ASP A 184 9.25 17.92 -6.96
C ASP A 184 9.92 18.59 -5.75
N LYS A 185 9.29 18.50 -4.57
CA LYS A 185 9.88 19.00 -3.30
C LYS A 185 11.07 18.15 -2.85
N TYR A 186 11.02 16.83 -3.08
CA TYR A 186 12.04 15.86 -2.67
C TYR A 186 12.69 15.17 -3.88
N PRO A 187 13.38 15.93 -4.74
CA PRO A 187 13.96 15.40 -5.98
C PRO A 187 15.15 14.47 -5.72
N VAL A 188 15.79 14.59 -4.55
CA VAL A 188 16.90 13.78 -4.09
C VAL A 188 16.56 13.14 -2.73
N PRO A 189 17.14 11.99 -2.37
CA PRO A 189 16.90 11.37 -1.08
C PRO A 189 17.28 12.29 0.08
N VAL A 190 16.37 12.46 1.03
CA VAL A 190 16.64 13.17 2.29
C VAL A 190 17.44 12.25 3.19
N SER A 191 18.61 12.69 3.67
CA SER A 191 19.53 11.83 4.44
C SER A 191 18.91 11.27 5.73
N THR A 192 18.07 12.05 6.41
CA THR A 192 17.36 11.63 7.62
C THR A 192 16.11 10.78 7.33
N HIS A 193 15.57 10.85 6.11
CA HIS A 193 14.35 10.17 5.68
C HIS A 193 14.53 9.52 4.30
N VAL A 194 15.46 8.57 4.23
CA VAL A 194 15.84 7.90 2.97
C VAL A 194 14.65 7.25 2.25
N ASN A 195 13.61 6.85 2.99
CA ASN A 195 12.42 6.21 2.45
C ASN A 195 11.34 7.18 1.97
N LEU A 196 11.46 8.49 2.27
CA LEU A 196 10.44 9.47 1.90
C LEU A 196 10.24 9.49 0.38
N ARG A 197 11.32 9.72 -0.37
CA ARG A 197 11.30 9.71 -1.84
C ARG A 197 10.89 8.36 -2.40
N THR A 198 11.39 7.27 -1.79
CA THR A 198 11.07 5.90 -2.19
C THR A 198 9.56 5.63 -2.13
N HIS A 199 8.90 6.00 -1.04
CA HIS A 199 7.45 5.83 -0.92
C HIS A 199 6.69 6.67 -1.94
N ILE A 200 7.16 7.89 -2.28
CA ILE A 200 6.53 8.71 -3.34
C ILE A 200 6.61 7.97 -4.68
N ILE A 201 7.79 7.47 -5.04
CA ILE A 201 8.01 6.76 -6.32
C ILE A 201 7.20 5.47 -6.38
N TYR A 202 7.12 4.70 -5.30
CA TYR A 202 6.33 3.46 -5.28
C TYR A 202 4.83 3.74 -5.43
N LEU A 203 4.32 4.78 -4.77
CA LEU A 203 2.93 5.19 -4.90
C LEU A 203 2.61 5.72 -6.30
N LEU A 204 3.47 6.56 -6.89
CA LEU A 204 3.29 7.02 -8.26
C LEU A 204 3.42 5.88 -9.28
N GLY A 205 4.32 4.93 -9.04
CA GLY A 205 4.49 3.72 -9.86
C GLY A 205 3.22 2.86 -9.84
N HIS A 206 2.64 2.64 -8.64
CA HIS A 206 1.35 1.96 -8.50
C HIS A 206 0.22 2.64 -9.28
N TYR A 207 0.22 3.97 -9.34
CA TYR A 207 -0.73 4.72 -10.17
C TYR A 207 -0.34 4.83 -11.65
N GLY A 208 0.78 4.25 -12.08
CA GLY A 208 1.26 4.32 -13.47
C GLY A 208 1.61 5.74 -13.92
N HIS A 209 2.06 6.60 -13.02
CA HIS A 209 2.24 8.01 -13.35
C HIS A 209 3.65 8.30 -13.91
N LYS A 210 3.71 8.91 -15.11
CA LYS A 210 4.95 9.20 -15.87
C LYS A 210 6.03 9.99 -15.12
N ALA A 211 5.67 10.73 -14.08
CA ALA A 211 6.63 11.49 -13.27
C ALA A 211 7.74 10.60 -12.67
N VAL A 212 7.48 9.30 -12.46
CA VAL A 212 8.52 8.34 -12.06
C VAL A 212 9.59 8.19 -13.13
N ILE A 213 9.18 8.08 -14.40
CA ILE A 213 10.10 7.94 -15.54
C ILE A 213 10.87 9.23 -15.76
N GLU A 214 10.19 10.38 -15.73
CA GLU A 214 10.85 11.69 -15.82
C GLU A 214 11.94 11.84 -14.75
N ARG A 215 11.62 11.46 -13.51
CA ARG A 215 12.58 11.49 -12.40
C ARG A 215 13.71 10.48 -12.52
N PHE A 216 13.42 9.26 -13.00
CA PHE A 216 14.43 8.23 -13.25
C PHE A 216 15.45 8.68 -14.32
N MET A 217 14.98 9.27 -15.41
CA MET A 217 15.84 9.83 -16.45
C MET A 217 16.72 10.97 -15.91
N GLU A 218 16.14 11.84 -15.08
CA GLU A 218 16.89 12.94 -14.45
C GLU A 218 17.98 12.43 -13.50
N ASP A 219 17.68 11.41 -12.69
CA ASP A 219 18.66 10.78 -11.80
C ASP A 219 19.82 10.17 -12.59
N ALA A 220 19.54 9.46 -13.68
CA ALA A 220 20.56 8.89 -14.54
C ALA A 220 21.48 9.98 -15.14
N ARG A 221 20.92 11.14 -15.47
CA ARG A 221 21.69 12.25 -16.08
C ARG A 221 22.49 13.05 -15.06
N THR A 222 21.99 13.24 -13.84
CA THR A 222 22.48 14.26 -12.91
C THR A 222 23.15 13.71 -11.66
N LEU A 223 22.83 12.49 -11.20
CA LEU A 223 23.46 11.94 -10.02
C LEU A 223 24.91 11.54 -10.33
N LYS A 224 25.81 11.92 -9.42
CA LYS A 224 27.21 11.48 -9.47
C LYS A 224 27.33 9.96 -9.33
N ASP A 225 26.46 9.36 -8.51
CA ASP A 225 26.32 7.92 -8.36
C ASP A 225 24.85 7.50 -8.50
N PRO A 226 24.39 7.18 -9.72
CA PRO A 226 23.02 6.75 -9.96
C PRO A 226 22.65 5.44 -9.25
N PHE A 227 23.62 4.56 -8.94
CA PHE A 227 23.34 3.30 -8.24
C PHE A 227 22.85 3.51 -6.81
N SER A 228 23.13 4.68 -6.21
CA SER A 228 22.61 5.04 -4.88
C SER A 228 21.08 5.03 -4.78
N VAL A 229 20.37 5.10 -5.91
CA VAL A 229 18.89 5.07 -5.98
C VAL A 229 18.35 3.85 -6.74
N GLU A 230 19.16 2.84 -7.04
CA GLU A 230 18.74 1.65 -7.81
C GLU A 230 17.53 0.94 -7.19
N ASN A 231 17.55 0.73 -5.88
CA ASN A 231 16.45 0.09 -5.15
C ASN A 231 15.14 0.88 -5.21
N VAL A 232 15.18 2.17 -5.55
CA VAL A 232 13.98 3.02 -5.65
C VAL A 232 13.21 2.74 -6.95
N TYR A 233 13.88 2.31 -8.00
CA TYR A 233 13.26 1.99 -9.29
C TYR A 233 13.15 0.49 -9.55
N ASN A 234 13.94 -0.32 -8.85
CA ASN A 234 13.88 -1.77 -8.90
C ASN A 234 12.75 -2.32 -8.02
N THR A 235 11.50 -2.21 -8.48
CA THR A 235 10.34 -2.79 -7.77
C THR A 235 9.29 -3.35 -8.70
N GLU A 236 8.37 -4.15 -8.15
CA GLU A 236 7.15 -4.57 -8.83
C GLU A 236 6.23 -3.38 -9.17
N TYR A 237 6.24 -2.31 -8.36
CA TYR A 237 5.36 -1.15 -8.53
C TYR A 237 5.74 -0.28 -9.73
N THR A 238 7.01 -0.31 -10.14
CA THR A 238 7.54 0.52 -11.24
C THR A 238 7.78 -0.27 -12.52
N ALA A 239 7.79 -1.61 -12.45
CA ALA A 239 8.19 -2.48 -13.55
C ALA A 239 7.32 -2.30 -14.82
N ASN A 240 5.99 -2.28 -14.68
CA ASN A 240 5.09 -2.04 -15.82
C ASN A 240 5.38 -0.69 -16.47
N LEU A 241 5.52 0.37 -15.67
CA LEU A 241 5.75 1.71 -16.17
C LEU A 241 7.10 1.83 -16.91
N ILE A 242 8.15 1.21 -16.38
CA ILE A 242 9.47 1.16 -17.05
C ILE A 242 9.36 0.48 -18.42
N GLU A 243 8.62 -0.63 -18.51
CA GLU A 243 8.43 -1.36 -19.77
C GLU A 243 7.55 -0.59 -20.76
N GLU A 244 6.50 0.08 -20.29
CA GLU A 244 5.64 0.94 -21.12
C GLU A 244 6.42 2.10 -21.77
N HIS A 245 7.47 2.60 -21.09
CA HIS A 245 8.35 3.66 -21.57
C HIS A 245 9.66 3.15 -22.19
N ARG A 246 9.73 1.89 -22.65
CA ARG A 246 10.95 1.25 -23.18
C ARG A 246 11.67 2.04 -24.28
N GLU A 247 10.93 2.73 -25.15
CA GLU A 247 11.49 3.51 -26.27
C GLU A 247 12.21 4.77 -25.78
N GLU A 248 11.63 5.46 -24.79
CA GLU A 248 12.23 6.64 -24.16
C GLU A 248 13.50 6.27 -23.42
N LEU A 249 13.47 5.14 -22.70
CA LEU A 249 14.61 4.66 -21.94
C LEU A 249 15.71 4.08 -22.82
N TYR A 250 15.37 3.48 -23.96
CA TYR A 250 16.36 3.07 -24.97
C TYR A 250 17.10 4.28 -25.54
N LYS A 251 16.38 5.34 -25.94
CA LYS A 251 17.00 6.58 -26.42
C LYS A 251 17.91 7.21 -25.36
N LEU A 252 17.49 7.20 -24.09
CA LEU A 252 18.34 7.67 -22.99
C LEU A 252 19.65 6.86 -22.90
N GLU A 253 19.61 5.53 -23.05
CA GLU A 253 20.85 4.72 -23.08
C GLU A 253 21.76 5.11 -24.25
N GLU A 254 21.21 5.30 -25.45
CA GLU A 254 21.98 5.75 -26.61
C GLU A 254 22.65 7.11 -26.36
N GLU A 255 21.90 8.07 -25.80
CA GLU A 255 22.42 9.39 -25.41
C GLU A 255 23.57 9.26 -24.39
N LEU A 256 23.36 8.50 -23.32
CA LEU A 256 24.36 8.31 -22.26
C LEU A 256 25.63 7.60 -22.77
N ALA A 257 25.49 6.68 -23.73
CA ALA A 257 26.61 6.02 -24.38
C ALA A 257 27.44 7.00 -25.23
N ILE A 258 26.78 7.86 -26.01
CA ILE A 258 27.44 8.90 -26.81
C ILE A 258 28.18 9.90 -25.90
N GLU A 259 27.60 10.24 -24.75
CA GLU A 259 28.21 11.12 -23.73
C GLU A 259 29.34 10.46 -22.93
N GLY A 260 29.59 9.16 -23.09
CA GLY A 260 30.60 8.42 -22.32
C GLY A 260 30.24 8.25 -20.83
N LYS A 261 28.95 8.28 -20.48
CA LYS A 261 28.45 8.14 -19.10
C LYS A 261 28.19 6.68 -18.72
N ASP A 262 29.25 5.87 -18.71
CA ASP A 262 29.16 4.41 -18.53
C ASP A 262 28.40 3.97 -17.27
N ASN A 263 28.56 4.68 -16.15
CA ASN A 263 27.85 4.34 -14.91
C ASN A 263 26.34 4.57 -15.03
N ALA A 264 25.93 5.69 -15.63
CA ALA A 264 24.52 6.00 -15.85
C ALA A 264 23.89 5.04 -16.85
N LEU A 265 24.62 4.72 -17.93
CA LEU A 265 24.22 3.73 -18.93
C LEU A 265 23.94 2.37 -18.27
N ARG A 266 24.89 1.86 -17.47
CA ARG A 266 24.72 0.60 -16.75
C ARG A 266 23.56 0.63 -15.77
N PHE A 267 23.37 1.74 -15.06
CA PHE A 267 22.24 1.93 -14.16
C PHE A 267 20.90 1.82 -14.90
N VAL A 268 20.74 2.51 -16.04
CA VAL A 268 19.49 2.44 -16.82
C VAL A 268 19.25 1.02 -17.34
N SER A 269 20.29 0.38 -17.87
CA SER A 269 20.21 -0.99 -18.40
C SER A 269 19.84 -2.02 -17.32
N ASN A 270 20.41 -1.90 -16.12
CA ASN A 270 20.08 -2.74 -14.98
C ASN A 270 18.60 -2.62 -14.59
N ILE A 271 18.10 -1.39 -14.45
CA ILE A 271 16.71 -1.14 -14.05
C ILE A 271 15.73 -1.69 -15.09
N ARG A 272 15.99 -1.50 -16.38
CA ARG A 272 15.17 -2.08 -17.47
C ARG A 272 15.17 -3.59 -17.45
N THR A 273 16.35 -4.20 -17.31
CA THR A 273 16.48 -5.67 -17.22
C THR A 273 15.68 -6.21 -16.04
N GLN A 274 15.77 -5.54 -14.90
CA GLN A 274 15.08 -5.98 -13.69
C GLN A 274 13.57 -5.75 -13.76
N ALA A 275 13.10 -4.72 -14.47
CA ALA A 275 11.69 -4.57 -14.79
C ALA A 275 11.18 -5.77 -15.59
N LEU A 276 11.90 -6.21 -16.63
CA LEU A 276 11.54 -7.42 -17.39
C LEU A 276 11.50 -8.68 -16.49
N ILE A 277 12.45 -8.81 -15.56
CA ILE A 277 12.45 -9.93 -14.59
C ILE A 277 11.21 -9.86 -13.68
N ASN A 278 10.89 -8.69 -13.13
CA ASN A 278 9.73 -8.50 -12.25
C ASN A 278 8.40 -8.77 -12.96
N LEU A 279 8.35 -8.55 -14.29
CA LEU A 279 7.21 -8.88 -15.15
C LEU A 279 7.18 -10.34 -15.61
N GLY A 280 8.20 -11.14 -15.30
CA GLY A 280 8.32 -12.52 -15.77
C GLY A 280 8.64 -12.66 -17.26
N LEU A 281 9.08 -11.57 -17.90
CA LEU A 281 9.46 -11.52 -19.31
C LEU A 281 10.93 -11.91 -19.55
N HIS A 282 11.73 -11.96 -18.48
CA HIS A 282 13.12 -12.36 -18.52
C HIS A 282 13.45 -13.31 -17.36
N GLU A 283 14.26 -14.34 -17.61
CA GLU A 283 14.73 -15.24 -16.55
C GLU A 283 15.57 -14.47 -15.54
N ASN A 284 15.32 -14.69 -14.24
CA ASN A 284 16.23 -14.21 -13.21
C ASN A 284 17.50 -15.08 -13.23
N PRO A 285 18.68 -14.53 -13.55
CA PRO A 285 19.91 -15.32 -13.60
C PRO A 285 20.31 -15.92 -12.24
N TYR A 286 19.75 -15.40 -11.14
CA TYR A 286 20.00 -15.85 -9.78
C TYR A 286 19.03 -16.95 -9.29
N THR A 287 17.99 -17.31 -10.05
CA THR A 287 17.06 -18.41 -9.69
C THR A 287 17.46 -19.77 -10.26
N LYS A 288 18.51 -19.84 -11.11
CA LYS A 288 19.08 -21.10 -11.59
C LYS A 288 19.79 -21.84 -10.45
N GLY A 289 19.00 -22.53 -9.62
CA GLY A 289 19.50 -23.28 -8.47
C GLY A 289 18.44 -23.95 -7.60
N LYS A 290 17.17 -23.55 -7.64
CA LYS A 290 16.08 -24.35 -7.06
C LYS A 290 15.62 -25.36 -8.09
N LYS A 291 16.16 -26.58 -8.01
CA LYS A 291 15.51 -27.75 -8.60
C LYS A 291 14.06 -27.74 -8.14
N GLU A 292 13.13 -27.78 -9.08
CA GLU A 292 11.81 -28.34 -8.84
C GLU A 292 12.04 -29.71 -8.21
N VAL A 293 11.68 -29.85 -6.93
CA VAL A 293 11.44 -31.17 -6.38
C VAL A 293 10.13 -31.57 -7.03
N ASP A 294 10.28 -32.38 -8.06
CA ASP A 294 9.24 -33.17 -8.69
C ASP A 294 8.63 -34.05 -7.59
N ASP A 295 7.54 -33.58 -6.97
CA ASP A 295 6.74 -34.36 -6.03
C ASP A 295 5.93 -35.39 -6.83
N SER A 296 6.64 -36.38 -7.35
CA SER A 296 6.04 -37.65 -7.75
C SER A 296 5.76 -38.46 -6.48
N TRP A 297 4.47 -38.52 -6.12
CA TRP A 297 3.78 -39.43 -5.19
C TRP A 297 3.92 -39.20 -3.69
#